data_AF-A0A401RP46-F1
#
_entry.id   AF-A0A401RP46-F1
#
_cell.length_a   1.000
_cell.length_b   1.000
_cell.length_c   1.000
_cell.angle_alpha   90.00
_cell.angle_beta   90.00
_cell.angle_gamma   90.00
#
_symmetry.space_group_name_H-M   'P 1'
#
loop_
_entity.id
_entity.type
_entity.pdbx_description
1 polymer ?
#
loop_
_entity_poly.entity_id
_entity_poly.type
_entity_poly.pdbx_seq_one_letter_code
_entity_poly.pdbx_strand_id
1 'polypeptide(L)'
;MKQTRVGLMHIGVFILLLLSGERNFGVRLNKPYSVRVPMDIPVFTGTHADLLIIVFHKIITSGHQRLQPLFDCLLTIVVNVSPYLKSLSMVAANKLLHLLEAFSTTWFLFTASQNHHLVFFLLEVFNNIIQYQFDGNSNLVYAIIRKRNVFHQLANLPTDPAAIQKALQKKKKSTEPISRTNSQEGVSMEGSRPAAPAEPGTLKTSLIATPGIDKLTEKSQVSEDGTLSRVLVPQVEKICIDKGLTDESEILKFLQHGTLVGLLPVPHPILIRKYQANAGTAMWFRTYMWGVIYLRNVDPPIWYDTDVKLFEIQRV
;
A
#
# COMPACT_ATOMS: atom_id res chain seq x y z
N MET A 1 0.84 -10.44 -17.58
CA MET A 1 -0.53 -10.08 -17.12
C MET A 1 -1.29 -9.50 -18.32
N LYS A 2 -2.42 -10.08 -18.76
CA LYS A 2 -3.20 -9.52 -19.89
C LYS A 2 -3.71 -8.12 -19.53
N GLN A 3 -3.67 -7.16 -20.46
CA GLN A 3 -4.04 -5.74 -20.28
C GLN A 3 -5.37 -5.55 -19.52
N THR A 4 -6.37 -6.40 -19.80
CA THR A 4 -7.68 -6.39 -19.16
C THR A 4 -7.64 -6.56 -17.63
N ARG A 5 -6.68 -7.33 -17.10
CA ARG A 5 -6.56 -7.59 -15.66
C ARG A 5 -6.04 -6.37 -14.89
N VAL A 6 -5.21 -5.53 -15.52
CA VAL A 6 -4.70 -4.30 -14.90
C VAL A 6 -5.83 -3.28 -14.72
N GLY A 7 -6.73 -3.14 -15.70
CA GLY A 7 -7.89 -2.26 -15.57
C GLY A 7 -8.87 -2.70 -14.48
N LEU A 8 -9.10 -4.02 -14.32
CA LEU A 8 -9.91 -4.56 -13.22
C LEU A 8 -9.31 -4.23 -11.84
N MET A 9 -7.98 -4.30 -11.71
CA MET A 9 -7.29 -3.90 -10.48
C MET A 9 -7.54 -2.42 -10.15
N HIS A 10 -7.46 -1.52 -11.15
CA HIS A 10 -7.73 -0.09 -10.95
C HIS A 10 -9.16 0.15 -10.48
N ILE A 11 -10.16 -0.52 -11.09
CA ILE A 11 -11.55 -0.42 -10.65
C ILE A 11 -11.69 -0.91 -9.20
N GLY A 12 -11.12 -2.07 -8.88
CA GLY A 12 -11.18 -2.63 -7.52
C GLY A 12 -10.59 -1.68 -6.48
N VAL A 13 -9.43 -1.07 -6.78
CA VAL A 13 -8.79 -0.10 -5.89
C VAL A 13 -9.65 1.17 -5.74
N PHE A 14 -10.26 1.70 -6.80
CA PHE A 14 -11.12 2.88 -6.69
C PHE A 14 -12.41 2.62 -5.92
N ILE A 15 -13.02 1.43 -6.08
CA ILE A 15 -14.17 1.03 -5.26
C ILE A 15 -13.75 0.96 -3.78
N LEU A 16 -12.61 0.34 -3.48
CA LEU A 16 -12.10 0.29 -2.11
C LEU A 16 -11.76 1.67 -1.55
N LEU A 17 -11.24 2.59 -2.38
CA LEU A 17 -10.98 3.97 -1.99
C LEU A 17 -12.27 4.70 -1.61
N LEU A 18 -13.32 4.58 -2.43
CA LEU A 18 -14.64 5.11 -2.12
C LEU A 18 -15.19 4.55 -0.80
N LEU A 19 -15.16 3.22 -0.64
CA LEU A 19 -15.65 2.56 0.56
C LEU A 19 -14.84 2.91 1.82
N SER A 20 -13.53 3.09 1.68
CA SER A 20 -12.66 3.48 2.80
C SER A 20 -13.02 4.83 3.41
N GLY A 21 -13.70 5.70 2.65
CA GLY A 21 -14.23 6.97 3.15
C GLY A 21 -15.37 6.84 4.16
N GLU A 22 -15.94 5.64 4.33
CA GLU A 22 -17.05 5.38 5.24
C GLU A 22 -16.57 4.69 6.52
N ARG A 23 -16.86 5.28 7.68
CA ARG A 23 -16.52 4.72 9.00
C ARG A 23 -16.99 3.27 9.16
N ASN A 24 -18.20 2.98 8.71
CA ASN A 24 -18.79 1.64 8.81
C ASN A 24 -17.99 0.58 8.05
N PHE A 25 -17.35 0.95 6.93
CA PHE A 25 -16.47 0.04 6.21
C PHE A 25 -15.25 -0.32 7.05
N GLY A 26 -14.53 0.69 7.58
CA GLY A 26 -13.37 0.49 8.45
C GLY A 26 -13.69 -0.38 9.67
N VAL A 27 -14.81 -0.10 10.36
CA VAL A 27 -15.24 -0.91 11.51
C VAL A 27 -15.55 -2.36 11.13
N ARG A 28 -16.21 -2.59 9.97
CA ARG A 28 -16.57 -3.94 9.51
C ARG A 28 -15.36 -4.78 9.08
N LEU A 29 -14.22 -4.17 8.78
CA LEU A 29 -13.00 -4.93 8.46
C LEU A 29 -12.47 -5.77 9.63
N ASN A 30 -12.86 -5.45 10.87
CA ASN A 30 -12.48 -6.24 12.05
C ASN A 30 -13.19 -7.60 12.15
N LYS A 31 -14.14 -7.91 11.26
CA LYS A 31 -14.78 -9.23 11.25
C LYS A 31 -13.72 -10.32 10.99
N PRO A 32 -13.76 -11.45 11.73
CA PRO A 32 -12.86 -12.57 11.48
C PRO A 32 -12.92 -13.00 10.03
N TYR A 33 -11.75 -13.29 9.47
CA TYR A 33 -11.65 -13.82 8.11
C TYR A 33 -11.50 -15.33 8.18
N SER A 34 -12.53 -16.05 7.70
CA SER A 34 -12.59 -17.52 7.77
C SER A 34 -12.51 -18.18 6.39
N VAL A 35 -12.53 -17.40 5.31
CA VAL A 35 -12.58 -17.93 3.95
C VAL A 35 -11.17 -18.27 3.46
N ARG A 36 -10.95 -19.49 2.97
CA ARG A 36 -9.73 -19.79 2.22
C ARG A 36 -9.97 -19.42 0.76
N VAL A 37 -9.37 -18.31 0.33
CA VAL A 37 -9.37 -17.91 -1.08
C VAL A 37 -8.15 -18.57 -1.73
N PRO A 38 -8.26 -19.11 -2.96
CA PRO A 38 -7.13 -19.62 -3.73
C PRO A 38 -6.23 -18.46 -4.21
N MET A 39 -5.63 -17.77 -3.26
CA MET A 39 -4.63 -16.73 -3.46
C MET A 39 -3.33 -17.23 -2.87
N ASP A 40 -2.23 -17.00 -3.59
CA ASP A 40 -0.88 -17.22 -3.10
C ASP A 40 -0.53 -16.14 -2.06
N ILE A 41 -1.11 -16.25 -0.86
CA ILE A 41 -0.85 -15.34 0.27
C ILE A 41 -0.37 -16.18 1.45
N PRO A 42 0.53 -15.63 2.30
CA PRO A 42 0.96 -16.31 3.51
C PRO A 42 -0.25 -16.71 4.35
N VAL A 43 -0.16 -17.88 5.02
CA VAL A 43 -1.18 -18.28 5.99
C VAL A 43 -1.17 -17.29 7.15
N PHE A 44 -2.34 -16.78 7.49
CA PHE A 44 -2.54 -15.91 8.64
C PHE A 44 -3.88 -16.24 9.30
N THR A 45 -3.96 -15.95 10.59
CA THR A 45 -5.22 -15.94 11.35
C THR A 45 -5.48 -14.50 11.74
N GLY A 46 -6.62 -13.96 11.31
CA GLY A 46 -6.93 -12.55 11.53
C GLY A 46 -8.27 -12.14 10.96
N THR A 47 -8.36 -10.86 10.62
CA THR A 47 -9.58 -10.17 10.18
C THR A 47 -9.52 -9.85 8.68
N HIS A 48 -10.59 -9.26 8.15
CA HIS A 48 -10.57 -8.74 6.78
C HIS A 48 -9.59 -7.57 6.61
N ALA A 49 -9.27 -6.85 7.69
CA ALA A 49 -8.22 -5.83 7.66
C ALA A 49 -6.84 -6.43 7.38
N ASP A 50 -6.54 -7.59 7.98
CA ASP A 50 -5.29 -8.30 7.74
C ASP A 50 -5.17 -8.75 6.28
N LEU A 51 -6.25 -9.32 5.73
CA LEU A 51 -6.30 -9.68 4.32
C LEU A 51 -6.02 -8.46 3.43
N LEU A 52 -6.68 -7.33 3.70
CA LEU A 52 -6.52 -6.08 2.94
C LEU A 52 -5.05 -5.64 2.92
N ILE A 53 -4.40 -5.58 4.09
CA ILE A 53 -3.00 -5.18 4.23
C ILE A 53 -2.06 -6.17 3.51
N ILE A 54 -2.28 -7.47 3.67
CA ILE A 54 -1.43 -8.51 3.05
C ILE A 54 -1.54 -8.45 1.52
N VAL A 55 -2.76 -8.30 0.99
CA VAL A 55 -2.99 -8.18 -0.46
C VAL A 55 -2.37 -6.88 -0.99
N PHE A 56 -2.55 -5.76 -0.31
CA PHE A 56 -1.98 -4.48 -0.72
C PHE A 56 -0.46 -4.51 -0.71
N HIS A 57 0.15 -5.10 0.33
CA HIS A 57 1.58 -5.38 0.37
C HIS A 57 2.01 -6.18 -0.86
N LYS A 58 1.35 -7.30 -1.17
CA LYS A 58 1.70 -8.13 -2.33
C LYS A 58 1.60 -7.36 -3.65
N ILE A 59 0.57 -6.53 -3.80
CA ILE A 59 0.40 -5.66 -4.98
C ILE A 59 1.55 -4.66 -5.09
N ILE A 60 1.98 -4.08 -3.96
CA ILE A 60 3.07 -3.09 -3.94
C ILE A 60 4.43 -3.73 -4.21
N THR A 61 4.74 -4.86 -3.57
CA THR A 61 6.09 -5.46 -3.62
C THR A 61 6.30 -6.37 -4.83
N SER A 62 5.24 -7.04 -5.29
CA SER A 62 5.32 -8.09 -6.31
C SER A 62 4.41 -7.81 -7.52
N GLY A 63 3.71 -6.68 -7.51
CA GLY A 63 2.86 -6.27 -8.62
C GLY A 63 3.64 -5.82 -9.85
N HIS A 64 2.94 -5.75 -10.97
CA HIS A 64 3.51 -5.23 -12.21
C HIS A 64 3.79 -3.73 -12.06
N GLN A 65 4.86 -3.22 -12.68
CA GLN A 65 5.21 -1.79 -12.68
C GLN A 65 4.07 -0.83 -13.10
N ARG A 66 3.10 -1.30 -13.89
CA ARG A 66 1.90 -0.53 -14.28
C ARG A 66 0.93 -0.26 -13.11
N LEU A 67 1.15 -0.90 -11.96
CA LEU A 67 0.37 -0.68 -10.73
C LEU A 67 1.01 0.35 -9.80
N GLN A 68 2.23 0.84 -10.08
CA GLN A 68 2.84 1.91 -9.29
C GLN A 68 1.94 3.15 -9.11
N PRO A 69 1.20 3.62 -10.13
CA PRO A 69 0.29 4.76 -9.97
C PRO A 69 -0.84 4.54 -8.95
N LEU A 70 -1.06 3.29 -8.50
CA LEU A 70 -2.06 2.94 -7.49
C LEU A 70 -1.50 2.96 -6.06
N PHE A 71 -0.19 3.08 -5.85
CA PHE A 71 0.40 2.97 -4.51
C PHE A 71 -0.16 4.02 -3.54
N ASP A 72 -0.31 5.26 -4.00
CA ASP A 72 -0.94 6.33 -3.23
C ASP A 72 -2.38 5.98 -2.83
N CYS A 73 -3.16 5.42 -3.76
CA CYS A 73 -4.54 5.03 -3.50
C CYS A 73 -4.61 3.87 -2.50
N LEU A 74 -3.75 2.86 -2.67
CA LEU A 74 -3.66 1.71 -1.76
C LEU A 74 -3.31 2.15 -0.34
N LEU A 75 -2.30 3.00 -0.17
CA LEU A 75 -1.93 3.50 1.15
C LEU A 75 -2.97 4.47 1.72
N THR A 76 -3.62 5.30 0.90
CA THR A 76 -4.73 6.17 1.35
C THR A 76 -5.88 5.36 1.94
N ILE A 77 -6.24 4.23 1.32
CA ILE A 77 -7.25 3.32 1.86
C ILE A 77 -6.82 2.82 3.24
N VAL A 78 -5.56 2.40 3.42
CA VAL A 78 -5.05 1.92 4.71
C VAL A 78 -5.09 3.05 5.75
N VAL A 79 -4.69 4.26 5.38
CA VAL A 79 -4.77 5.44 6.26
C VAL A 79 -6.22 5.68 6.71
N ASN A 80 -7.19 5.69 5.80
CA ASN A 80 -8.59 5.92 6.14
C ASN A 80 -9.16 4.88 7.11
N VAL A 81 -8.75 3.61 6.99
CA VAL A 81 -9.27 2.54 7.86
C VAL A 81 -8.47 2.37 9.15
N SER A 82 -7.22 2.85 9.19
CA SER A 82 -6.28 2.67 10.31
C SER A 82 -6.81 3.05 11.69
N PRO A 83 -7.61 4.12 11.89
CA PRO A 83 -8.17 4.47 13.20
C PRO A 83 -9.16 3.45 13.76
N TYR A 84 -9.64 2.53 12.92
CA TYR A 84 -10.68 1.56 13.26
C TYR A 84 -10.16 0.12 13.37
N LEU A 85 -8.86 -0.13 13.12
CA LEU A 85 -8.28 -1.47 13.10
C LEU A 85 -7.97 -1.92 14.53
N LYS A 86 -8.78 -2.82 15.09
CA LYS A 86 -8.75 -3.18 16.51
C LYS A 86 -7.68 -4.20 16.88
N SER A 87 -7.35 -5.12 15.97
CA SER A 87 -6.42 -6.20 16.27
C SER A 87 -5.74 -6.71 15.02
N LEU A 88 -4.62 -6.08 14.66
CA LEU A 88 -3.78 -6.58 13.59
C LEU A 88 -3.03 -7.84 14.01
N SER A 89 -3.02 -8.82 13.11
CA SER A 89 -2.13 -9.97 13.21
C SER A 89 -0.66 -9.55 13.10
N MET A 90 0.22 -10.36 13.69
CA MET A 90 1.67 -10.19 13.56
C MET A 90 2.12 -10.16 12.09
N VAL A 91 1.45 -10.93 11.21
CA VAL A 91 1.74 -10.96 9.78
C VAL A 91 1.44 -9.60 9.15
N ALA A 92 0.23 -9.05 9.33
CA ALA A 92 -0.15 -7.77 8.74
C ALA A 92 0.72 -6.61 9.29
N ALA A 93 1.00 -6.61 10.59
CA ALA A 93 1.91 -5.63 11.21
C ALA A 93 3.30 -5.64 10.53
N ASN A 94 3.92 -6.80 10.38
CA ASN A 94 5.22 -6.92 9.71
C ASN A 94 5.17 -6.51 8.23
N LYS A 95 4.04 -6.72 7.54
CA LYS A 95 3.86 -6.27 6.15
C LYS A 95 3.86 -4.74 6.05
N LEU A 96 3.22 -4.03 6.97
CA LEU A 96 3.28 -2.56 7.02
C LEU A 96 4.71 -2.06 7.30
N LEU A 97 5.41 -2.67 8.26
CA LEU A 97 6.80 -2.29 8.58
C LEU A 97 7.75 -2.58 7.42
N HIS A 98 7.54 -3.68 6.68
CA HIS A 98 8.30 -3.98 5.48
C HIS A 98 8.09 -2.93 4.37
N LEU A 99 6.87 -2.42 4.20
CA LEU A 99 6.63 -1.31 3.26
C LEU A 99 7.35 -0.04 3.72
N LEU A 100 7.34 0.26 5.03
CA LEU A 100 8.05 1.43 5.56
C LEU A 100 9.54 1.31 5.27
N GLU A 101 10.15 0.17 5.60
CA GLU A 101 11.57 -0.11 5.37
C GLU A 101 11.94 0.02 3.89
N ALA A 102 11.10 -0.48 2.97
CA ALA A 102 11.35 -0.38 1.54
C ALA A 102 11.27 1.08 1.04
N PHE A 103 10.24 1.82 1.45
CA PHE A 103 10.01 3.19 1.01
C PHE A 103 10.88 4.23 1.73
N SER A 104 11.41 3.93 2.91
CA SER A 104 12.32 4.82 3.65
C SER A 104 13.77 4.74 3.17
N THR A 105 14.08 3.84 2.23
CA THR A 105 15.44 3.76 1.67
C THR A 105 15.82 5.05 0.95
N THR A 106 17.03 5.53 1.22
CA THR A 106 17.56 6.80 0.68
C THR A 106 17.50 6.86 -0.85
N TRP A 107 17.79 5.74 -1.53
CA TRP A 107 17.69 5.69 -2.99
C TRP A 107 16.24 5.86 -3.46
N PHE A 108 15.26 5.24 -2.79
CA PHE A 108 13.86 5.30 -3.19
C PHE A 108 13.34 6.70 -2.97
N LEU A 109 13.51 7.23 -1.75
CA LEU A 109 13.05 8.56 -1.37
C LEU A 109 13.55 9.65 -2.33
N PHE A 110 14.82 9.60 -2.71
CA PHE A 110 15.41 10.65 -3.56
C PHE A 110 15.29 10.38 -5.07
N THR A 111 14.66 9.28 -5.49
CA THR A 111 14.43 9.01 -6.92
C THR A 111 13.36 9.95 -7.50
N ALA A 112 12.33 10.29 -6.73
CA ALA A 112 11.27 11.20 -7.17
C ALA A 112 10.81 12.07 -6.01
N SER A 113 10.50 13.34 -6.31
CA SER A 113 10.09 14.32 -5.31
C SER A 113 8.87 13.88 -4.51
N GLN A 114 7.99 13.04 -5.08
CA GLN A 114 6.74 12.60 -4.43
C GLN A 114 6.87 11.32 -3.61
N ASN A 115 8.01 10.63 -3.63
CA ASN A 115 8.16 9.32 -2.97
C ASN A 115 8.05 9.41 -1.44
N HIS A 116 8.34 10.58 -0.86
CA HIS A 116 8.18 10.84 0.57
C HIS A 116 6.72 10.65 1.03
N HIS A 117 5.73 10.92 0.18
CA HIS A 117 4.32 10.78 0.52
C HIS A 117 3.95 9.35 0.98
N LEU A 118 4.54 8.32 0.37
CA LEU A 118 4.28 6.93 0.76
C LEU A 118 4.77 6.63 2.18
N VAL A 119 5.90 7.24 2.58
CA VAL A 119 6.41 7.15 3.96
C VAL A 119 5.49 7.89 4.92
N PHE A 120 5.04 9.09 4.55
CA PHE A 120 4.08 9.85 5.36
C PHE A 120 2.77 9.08 5.59
N PHE A 121 2.21 8.44 4.56
CA PHE A 121 1.02 7.60 4.73
C PHE A 121 1.25 6.45 5.70
N LEU A 122 2.39 5.75 5.62
CA LEU A 122 2.69 4.65 6.54
C LEU A 122 2.89 5.13 7.97
N LEU A 123 3.60 6.25 8.18
CA LEU A 123 3.74 6.86 9.49
C LEU A 123 2.37 7.26 10.07
N GLU A 124 1.48 7.81 9.25
CA GLU A 124 0.13 8.13 9.67
C GLU A 124 -0.70 6.90 10.03
N VAL A 125 -0.55 5.79 9.28
CA VAL A 125 -1.18 4.49 9.65
C VAL A 125 -0.73 4.04 11.03
N PHE A 126 0.57 4.08 11.33
CA PHE A 126 1.08 3.68 12.65
C PHE A 126 0.55 4.61 13.74
N ASN A 127 0.60 5.93 13.51
CA ASN A 127 0.10 6.93 14.43
C ASN A 127 -1.38 6.73 14.74
N ASN A 128 -2.21 6.52 13.72
CA ASN A 128 -3.65 6.29 13.90
C ASN A 128 -3.93 5.01 14.71
N ILE A 129 -3.26 3.90 14.39
CA ILE A 129 -3.50 2.65 15.12
C ILE A 129 -3.08 2.79 16.59
N ILE A 130 -1.93 3.40 16.85
CA ILE A 130 -1.46 3.63 18.22
C ILE A 130 -2.38 4.62 18.95
N GLN A 131 -2.80 5.71 18.30
CA GLN A 131 -3.61 6.74 18.94
C GLN A 131 -5.02 6.26 19.30
N TYR A 132 -5.66 5.48 18.43
CA TYR A 132 -7.09 5.14 18.58
C TYR A 132 -7.36 3.67 18.95
N GLN A 133 -6.40 2.77 18.71
CA GLN A 133 -6.60 1.32 18.84
C GLN A 133 -5.42 0.62 19.53
N PHE A 134 -4.67 1.32 20.39
CA PHE A 134 -3.51 0.72 21.07
C PHE A 134 -3.84 -0.60 21.77
N ASP A 135 -4.91 -0.62 22.56
CA ASP A 135 -5.27 -1.72 23.47
C ASP A 135 -5.31 -3.09 22.79
N GLY A 136 -5.72 -3.15 21.53
CA GLY A 136 -5.82 -4.40 20.77
C GLY A 136 -4.68 -4.65 19.76
N ASN A 137 -3.72 -3.72 19.63
CA ASN A 137 -2.66 -3.76 18.61
C ASN A 137 -1.25 -3.97 19.19
N SER A 138 -1.13 -4.79 20.24
CA SER A 138 0.17 -5.15 20.84
C SER A 138 1.15 -5.75 19.82
N ASN A 139 0.66 -6.50 18.82
CA ASN A 139 1.47 -7.05 17.74
C ASN A 139 2.16 -5.96 16.89
N LEU A 140 1.44 -4.88 16.57
CA LEU A 140 1.99 -3.76 15.80
C LEU A 140 3.05 -3.02 16.62
N VAL A 141 2.73 -2.72 17.87
CA VAL A 141 3.66 -2.03 18.78
C VAL A 141 4.94 -2.84 18.96
N TYR A 142 4.82 -4.15 19.18
CA TYR A 142 5.94 -5.06 19.23
C TYR A 142 6.77 -5.05 17.94
N ALA A 143 6.12 -5.12 16.77
CA ALA A 143 6.81 -5.07 15.48
C ALA A 143 7.59 -3.74 15.28
N ILE A 144 7.03 -2.61 15.72
CA ILE A 144 7.69 -1.30 15.68
C ILE A 144 8.96 -1.32 16.54
N ILE A 145 8.87 -1.82 17.79
CA ILE A 145 10.03 -1.92 18.69
C ILE A 145 11.15 -2.76 18.06
N ARG A 146 10.81 -3.91 17.45
CA ARG A 146 11.80 -4.77 16.79
C ARG A 146 12.46 -4.12 15.58
N LYS A 147 11.73 -3.24 14.87
CA LYS A 147 12.19 -2.55 13.66
C LYS A 147 12.58 -1.09 13.91
N ARG A 148 12.84 -0.68 15.17
CA ARG A 148 13.20 0.69 15.56
C ARG A 148 14.31 1.34 14.72
N ASN A 149 15.27 0.55 14.25
CA ASN A 149 16.37 1.04 13.43
C ASN A 149 15.90 1.72 12.14
N VAL A 150 14.76 1.30 11.58
CA VAL A 150 14.14 1.94 10.39
C VAL A 150 13.74 3.37 10.71
N PHE A 151 13.15 3.62 11.89
CA PHE A 151 12.75 4.95 12.34
C PHE A 151 13.96 5.82 12.68
N HIS A 152 15.00 5.25 13.31
CA HIS A 152 16.25 5.98 13.55
C HIS A 152 16.96 6.38 12.24
N GLN A 153 16.96 5.52 11.22
CA GLN A 153 17.49 5.86 9.91
C GLN A 153 16.68 6.97 9.23
N LEU A 154 15.35 6.91 9.36
CA LEU A 154 14.46 7.94 8.81
C LEU A 154 14.64 9.30 9.50
N ALA A 155 14.85 9.32 10.82
CA ALA A 155 15.12 10.54 11.58
C ALA A 155 16.48 11.16 11.26
N ASN A 156 17.43 10.35 10.78
CA ASN A 156 18.81 10.76 10.46
C ASN A 156 19.08 10.66 8.94
N LEU A 157 18.10 10.98 8.10
CA LEU A 157 18.29 11.02 6.65
C LEU A 157 19.39 12.02 6.28
N PRO A 158 20.26 11.68 5.30
CA PRO A 158 21.30 12.59 4.86
C PRO A 158 20.67 13.84 4.21
N THR A 159 21.13 15.01 4.65
CA THR A 159 20.71 16.31 4.10
C THR A 159 21.76 16.90 3.17
N ASP A 160 22.98 16.34 3.13
CA ASP A 160 24.06 16.84 2.29
C ASP A 160 23.97 16.30 0.84
N PRO A 161 24.14 17.17 -0.19
CA PRO A 161 24.03 16.76 -1.59
C PRO A 161 24.98 15.63 -2.00
N ALA A 162 26.17 15.55 -1.38
CA ALA A 162 27.18 14.54 -1.70
C ALA A 162 26.74 13.13 -1.26
N ALA A 163 26.21 12.97 -0.05
CA ALA A 163 25.66 11.71 0.43
C ALA A 163 24.43 11.29 -0.36
N ILE A 164 23.56 12.24 -0.75
CA ILE A 164 22.39 11.99 -1.58
C ILE A 164 22.81 11.41 -2.94
N GLN A 165 23.77 12.04 -3.62
CA GLN A 165 24.29 11.54 -4.89
C GLN A 165 24.93 10.16 -4.75
N LYS A 166 25.70 9.93 -3.67
CA LYS A 166 26.31 8.62 -3.37
C LYS A 166 25.26 7.52 -3.17
N ALA A 167 24.15 7.83 -2.49
CA ALA A 167 23.04 6.90 -2.27
C ALA A 167 22.33 6.51 -3.58
N LEU A 168 22.13 7.48 -4.48
CA LEU A 168 21.54 7.24 -5.80
C LEU A 168 22.44 6.38 -6.70
N GLN A 169 23.77 6.56 -6.61
CA GLN A 169 24.73 5.79 -7.40
C GLN A 169 24.91 4.34 -6.93
N LYS A 170 24.78 4.08 -5.61
CA LYS A 170 24.99 2.75 -5.01
C LYS A 170 24.08 1.67 -5.61
N LYS A 171 22.86 2.03 -6.03
CA LYS A 171 21.90 1.10 -6.64
C LYS A 171 22.15 0.79 -8.11
N LYS A 172 22.80 1.67 -8.89
CA LYS A 172 23.17 1.37 -10.29
C LYS A 172 24.10 0.16 -10.42
N LYS A 173 24.79 -0.23 -9.33
CA LYS A 173 25.64 -1.43 -9.27
C LYS A 173 24.94 -2.68 -8.72
N SER A 174 23.75 -2.57 -8.11
CA SER A 174 23.06 -3.68 -7.44
C SER A 174 21.60 -3.81 -7.93
N THR A 175 21.41 -4.10 -9.21
CA THR A 175 20.09 -4.47 -9.74
C THR A 175 19.84 -5.95 -9.51
N GLU A 176 19.49 -6.33 -8.27
CA GLU A 176 18.67 -7.52 -8.04
C GLU A 176 17.27 -7.09 -7.59
N PRO A 177 16.21 -7.74 -8.09
CA PRO A 177 14.85 -7.49 -7.61
C PRO A 177 14.76 -7.88 -6.14
N ILE A 178 13.98 -7.08 -5.38
CA ILE A 178 13.68 -7.30 -3.96
C ILE A 178 13.38 -8.79 -3.71
N SER A 179 14.14 -9.38 -2.80
CA SER A 179 14.49 -10.79 -2.70
C SER A 179 13.31 -11.76 -2.67
N ARG A 180 13.41 -12.78 -3.53
CA ARG A 180 12.69 -14.06 -3.45
C ARG A 180 13.33 -14.92 -2.37
N THR A 181 12.52 -15.60 -1.57
CA THR A 181 12.98 -16.72 -0.74
C THR A 181 11.97 -17.87 -0.82
N ASN A 182 12.51 -19.06 -1.11
CA ASN A 182 11.95 -20.41 -1.14
C ASN A 182 11.21 -20.92 -2.40
N SER A 183 12.04 -21.53 -3.26
CA SER A 183 12.00 -22.86 -3.89
C SER A 183 10.70 -23.68 -3.87
N GLN A 184 10.21 -24.01 -5.07
CA GLN A 184 9.89 -25.38 -5.47
C GLN A 184 9.95 -25.51 -7.00
N GLU A 185 10.64 -26.56 -7.45
CA GLU A 185 10.94 -26.89 -8.85
C GLU A 185 9.68 -27.31 -9.62
N GLY A 186 9.64 -26.98 -10.92
CA GLY A 186 8.58 -27.37 -11.83
C GLY A 186 8.98 -27.13 -13.29
N VAL A 187 9.66 -28.12 -13.85
CA VAL A 187 9.84 -28.51 -15.26
C VAL A 187 9.39 -27.47 -16.32
N SER A 188 10.38 -26.90 -17.03
CA SER A 188 10.17 -26.06 -18.21
C SER A 188 10.07 -26.94 -19.45
N MET A 189 8.89 -26.98 -20.09
CA MET A 189 8.71 -27.55 -21.43
C MET A 189 9.02 -26.50 -22.50
N GLU A 190 9.77 -26.96 -23.49
CA GLU A 190 10.41 -26.26 -24.58
C GLU A 190 9.41 -25.93 -25.70
N GLY A 191 9.51 -24.73 -26.28
CA GLY A 191 8.81 -24.38 -27.52
C GLY A 191 7.80 -23.23 -27.43
N SER A 192 8.28 -21.98 -27.42
CA SER A 192 7.52 -20.82 -27.93
C SER A 192 8.47 -19.69 -28.30
N ARG A 193 8.51 -19.35 -29.59
CA ARG A 193 9.29 -18.24 -30.14
C ARG A 193 8.85 -16.90 -29.51
N PRO A 194 9.76 -15.95 -29.22
CA PRO A 194 9.39 -14.63 -28.75
C PRO A 194 8.64 -13.87 -29.85
N ALA A 195 7.49 -13.27 -29.51
CA ALA A 195 6.84 -12.31 -30.38
C ALA A 195 7.75 -11.07 -30.56
N ALA A 196 7.88 -10.60 -31.80
CA ALA A 196 8.69 -9.44 -32.16
C ALA A 196 8.26 -8.17 -31.40
N PRO A 197 9.16 -7.19 -31.21
CA PRO A 197 8.86 -5.95 -30.49
C PRO A 197 7.78 -5.17 -31.24
N ALA A 198 6.68 -4.86 -30.56
CA ALA A 198 5.64 -4.00 -31.13
C ALA A 198 6.20 -2.58 -31.37
N GLU A 199 5.87 -2.02 -32.53
CA GLU A 199 6.37 -0.74 -33.02
C GLU A 199 6.12 0.44 -32.07
N PRO A 200 7.02 1.45 -32.05
CA PRO A 200 6.99 2.57 -31.12
C PRO A 200 5.92 3.60 -31.50
N GLY A 201 4.66 3.28 -31.19
CA GLY A 201 3.51 4.18 -31.37
C GLY A 201 2.34 3.90 -30.41
N THR A 202 2.21 2.67 -29.92
CA THR A 202 1.07 2.22 -29.10
C THR A 202 1.29 2.39 -27.58
N LEU A 203 2.42 2.98 -27.17
CA LEU A 203 2.88 3.11 -25.77
C LEU A 203 2.62 4.50 -25.15
N LYS A 204 1.57 5.21 -25.58
CA LYS A 204 1.14 6.46 -24.94
C LYS A 204 -0.31 6.48 -24.47
N THR A 205 -0.84 5.36 -23.97
CA THR A 205 -1.79 5.46 -22.85
C THR A 205 -1.00 5.75 -21.58
N SER A 206 -0.40 6.94 -21.52
CA SER A 206 -0.03 7.55 -20.23
C SER A 206 -1.34 7.64 -19.47
N LEU A 207 -1.53 6.78 -18.48
CA LEU A 207 -2.68 6.85 -17.60
C LEU A 207 -2.65 8.25 -16.98
N ILE A 208 -3.59 9.08 -17.43
CA ILE A 208 -3.75 10.47 -17.04
C ILE A 208 -3.69 10.53 -15.52
N ALA A 209 -2.87 11.46 -15.03
CA ALA A 209 -2.48 11.62 -13.63
C ALA A 209 -3.60 11.24 -12.66
N THR A 210 -3.35 10.20 -11.86
CA THR A 210 -4.02 10.01 -10.57
C THR A 210 -4.10 11.39 -9.90
N PRO A 211 -5.26 11.83 -9.40
CA PRO A 211 -5.41 13.17 -8.85
C PRO A 211 -4.25 13.45 -7.90
N GLY A 212 -3.51 14.53 -8.16
CA GLY A 212 -2.43 14.96 -7.29
C GLY A 212 -2.96 15.08 -5.86
N ILE A 213 -2.15 14.68 -4.89
CA ILE A 213 -2.47 14.66 -3.47
C ILE A 213 -3.06 16.00 -3.00
N ASP A 214 -2.64 17.12 -3.59
CA ASP A 214 -3.18 18.47 -3.34
C ASP A 214 -4.71 18.58 -3.54
N LYS A 215 -5.29 17.70 -4.39
CA LYS A 215 -6.73 17.60 -4.61
C LYS A 215 -7.40 16.53 -3.73
N LEU A 216 -6.65 15.58 -3.18
CA LEU A 216 -7.17 14.54 -2.28
C LEU A 216 -6.97 14.87 -0.79
N THR A 217 -6.15 15.86 -0.48
CA THR A 217 -5.78 16.25 0.89
C THR A 217 -6.18 17.69 1.15
N GLU A 218 -7.28 17.86 1.88
CA GLU A 218 -7.47 19.07 2.65
C GLU A 218 -6.44 19.02 3.79
N LYS A 219 -5.24 19.56 3.54
CA LYS A 219 -4.08 19.66 4.44
C LYS A 219 -3.74 18.37 5.20
N SER A 220 -2.74 17.61 4.72
CA SER A 220 -2.07 16.58 5.54
C SER A 220 -1.59 17.21 6.85
N GLN A 221 -2.26 16.92 7.97
CA GLN A 221 -1.81 17.26 9.31
C GLN A 221 -0.84 16.20 9.85
N VAL A 222 0.13 15.80 9.02
CA VAL A 222 1.39 15.42 9.65
C VAL A 222 1.96 16.76 10.08
N SER A 223 1.86 17.07 11.38
CA SER A 223 2.58 18.21 11.96
C SER A 223 3.98 18.19 11.36
N GLU A 224 4.46 19.32 10.85
CA GLU A 224 5.74 19.44 10.12
C GLU A 224 6.92 18.83 10.90
N ASP A 225 6.73 18.53 12.19
CA ASP A 225 7.69 17.94 13.13
C ASP A 225 7.57 16.43 13.45
N GLY A 226 6.65 15.65 12.85
CA GLY A 226 6.64 14.18 13.04
C GLY A 226 6.57 13.72 14.52
N THR A 227 5.99 14.55 15.39
CA THR A 227 6.13 14.50 16.85
C THR A 227 5.66 13.18 17.44
N LEU A 228 4.65 12.53 16.85
CA LEU A 228 4.13 11.26 17.37
C LEU A 228 5.17 10.13 17.28
N SER A 229 5.92 10.03 16.17
CA SER A 229 6.99 9.03 16.01
C SER A 229 8.19 9.31 16.94
N ARG A 230 8.52 10.59 17.12
CA ARG A 230 9.56 11.05 18.05
C ARG A 230 9.23 10.79 19.53
N VAL A 231 7.95 10.75 19.89
CA VAL A 231 7.51 10.57 21.28
C VAL A 231 7.25 9.10 21.60
N LEU A 232 6.56 8.37 20.72
CA LEU A 232 6.15 6.98 21.00
C LEU A 232 7.29 5.97 20.96
N VAL A 233 8.17 6.04 19.95
CA VAL A 233 9.24 5.04 19.80
C VAL A 233 10.20 5.09 21.00
N PRO A 234 10.72 6.25 21.43
CA PRO A 234 11.63 6.32 22.58
C PRO A 234 10.95 6.03 23.93
N GLN A 235 9.67 6.38 24.10
CA GLN A 235 8.95 6.10 25.35
C GLN A 235 8.64 4.61 25.52
N VAL A 236 8.17 3.95 24.46
CA VAL A 236 7.92 2.51 24.48
C VAL A 236 9.24 1.75 24.66
N GLU A 237 10.34 2.21 24.04
CA GLU A 237 11.67 1.67 24.25
C GLU A 237 12.18 1.84 25.68
N LYS A 238 12.07 3.03 26.24
CA LYS A 238 12.47 3.29 27.63
C LYS A 238 11.73 2.35 28.58
N ILE A 239 10.43 2.17 28.38
CA ILE A 239 9.62 1.27 29.21
C ILE A 239 10.04 -0.21 29.04
N CYS A 240 10.38 -0.64 27.82
CA CYS A 240 10.85 -2.01 27.58
C CYS A 240 12.25 -2.28 28.13
N ILE A 241 13.15 -1.30 28.04
CA ILE A 241 14.54 -1.38 28.52
C ILE A 241 14.59 -1.29 30.06
N ASP A 242 13.86 -0.34 30.66
CA ASP A 242 13.81 -0.13 32.12
C ASP A 242 13.28 -1.39 32.85
N LYS A 243 12.49 -2.23 32.17
CA LYS A 243 11.92 -3.47 32.72
C LYS A 243 12.68 -4.75 32.37
N GLY A 244 13.77 -4.67 31.59
CA GLY A 244 14.62 -5.82 31.27
C GLY A 244 13.92 -6.95 30.50
N LEU A 245 12.89 -6.63 29.72
CA LEU A 245 12.10 -7.63 29.00
C LEU A 245 12.91 -8.20 27.81
N THR A 246 13.17 -9.51 27.81
CA THR A 246 13.96 -10.18 26.76
C THR A 246 13.16 -11.18 25.93
N ASP A 247 12.09 -11.75 26.47
CA ASP A 247 11.25 -12.72 25.76
C ASP A 247 10.08 -12.06 24.99
N GLU A 248 9.79 -12.57 23.79
CA GLU A 248 8.70 -12.08 22.94
C GLU A 248 7.34 -12.19 23.63
N SER A 249 7.09 -13.32 24.31
CA SER A 249 5.82 -13.57 24.99
C SER A 249 5.63 -12.65 26.18
N GLU A 250 6.71 -12.36 26.91
CA GLU A 250 6.70 -11.42 28.04
C GLU A 250 6.45 -9.99 27.58
N ILE A 251 7.10 -9.55 26.50
CA ILE A 251 6.88 -8.20 25.93
C ILE A 251 5.44 -8.07 25.44
N LEU A 252 4.89 -9.07 24.74
CA LEU A 252 3.51 -9.04 24.26
C LEU A 252 2.51 -9.02 25.42
N LYS A 253 2.71 -9.85 26.45
CA LYS A 253 1.87 -9.82 27.66
C LYS A 253 1.94 -8.47 28.36
N PHE A 254 3.14 -7.89 28.45
CA PHE A 254 3.32 -6.57 29.04
C PHE A 254 2.57 -5.50 28.24
N LEU A 255 2.70 -5.48 26.92
CA LEU A 255 2.01 -4.52 26.05
C LEU A 255 0.48 -4.66 26.11
N GLN A 256 -0.03 -5.88 26.27
CA GLN A 256 -1.48 -6.14 26.40
C GLN A 256 -2.07 -5.62 27.72
N HIS A 257 -1.29 -5.61 28.81
CA HIS A 257 -1.75 -5.15 30.13
C HIS A 257 -1.22 -3.75 30.49
N GLY A 258 -0.32 -3.21 29.67
CA GLY A 258 0.27 -1.88 29.85
C GLY A 258 -0.74 -0.79 29.50
N THR A 259 -0.79 0.25 30.33
CA THR A 259 -1.65 1.41 30.10
C THR A 259 -0.85 2.56 29.51
N LEU A 260 -1.34 3.19 28.43
CA LEU A 260 -0.72 4.37 27.81
C LEU A 260 -1.24 5.73 28.33
N VAL A 261 -2.06 5.73 29.38
CA VAL A 261 -2.62 6.96 29.96
C VAL A 261 -1.48 7.92 30.34
N GLY A 262 -1.47 9.10 29.71
CA GLY A 262 -0.47 10.15 29.92
C GLY A 262 0.78 10.08 29.02
N LEU A 263 0.94 9.05 28.18
CA LEU A 263 2.07 8.92 27.25
C LEU A 263 1.76 9.48 25.86
N LEU A 264 0.51 9.35 25.41
CA LEU A 264 0.08 9.83 24.10
C LEU A 264 -0.38 11.29 24.14
N PRO A 265 -0.13 12.08 23.08
CA PRO A 265 -0.76 13.38 22.94
C PRO A 265 -2.28 13.25 22.84
N VAL A 266 -2.99 14.36 23.08
CA VAL A 266 -4.45 14.40 22.98
C VAL A 266 -4.88 13.95 21.57
N PRO A 267 -5.83 13.00 21.44
CA PRO A 267 -6.32 12.56 20.14
C PRO A 267 -6.92 13.73 19.37
N HIS A 268 -6.46 13.93 18.13
CA HIS A 268 -7.09 14.86 17.20
C HIS A 268 -8.32 14.21 16.53
N PRO A 269 -9.17 14.99 15.83
CA PRO A 269 -10.23 14.40 15.01
C PRO A 269 -9.64 13.47 13.94
N ILE A 270 -10.36 12.37 13.66
CA ILE A 270 -9.99 11.43 12.59
C ILE A 270 -10.19 12.11 11.24
N LEU A 271 -9.10 12.24 10.47
CA LEU A 271 -9.14 12.76 9.11
C LEU A 271 -9.41 11.63 8.12
N ILE A 272 -10.46 11.79 7.30
CA ILE A 272 -10.82 10.83 6.26
C ILE A 272 -10.61 11.46 4.89
N ARG A 273 -9.75 10.84 4.08
CA ARG A 273 -9.46 11.27 2.70
C ARG A 273 -10.47 10.63 1.75
N LYS A 274 -11.47 11.40 1.33
CA LYS A 274 -12.48 10.93 0.37
C LYS A 274 -11.95 11.05 -1.05
N TYR A 275 -12.33 10.08 -1.90
CA TYR A 275 -12.04 10.16 -3.33
C TYR A 275 -12.69 11.41 -3.93
N GLN A 276 -11.91 12.18 -4.68
CA GLN A 276 -12.41 13.29 -5.48
C GLN A 276 -12.43 12.90 -6.95
N ALA A 277 -13.62 12.96 -7.54
CA ALA A 277 -13.81 12.74 -8.96
C ALA A 277 -13.01 13.77 -9.76
N ASN A 278 -12.37 13.32 -10.84
CA ASN A 278 -11.66 14.20 -11.76
C ASN A 278 -11.88 13.76 -13.20
N ALA A 279 -11.72 14.71 -14.13
CA ALA A 279 -11.98 14.47 -15.55
C ALA A 279 -11.12 13.32 -16.11
N GLY A 280 -9.88 13.15 -15.62
CA GLY A 280 -8.98 12.08 -16.05
C GLY A 280 -9.50 10.69 -15.70
N THR A 281 -9.89 10.47 -14.43
CA THR A 281 -10.47 9.20 -13.98
C THR A 281 -11.84 8.93 -14.60
N ALA A 282 -12.67 9.95 -14.79
CA ALA A 282 -13.95 9.81 -15.48
C ALA A 282 -13.78 9.38 -16.95
N MET A 283 -12.85 10.02 -17.67
CA MET A 283 -12.51 9.68 -19.05
C MET A 283 -11.94 8.26 -19.14
N TRP A 284 -11.01 7.91 -18.25
CA TRP A 284 -10.43 6.57 -18.19
C TRP A 284 -11.49 5.50 -17.91
N PHE A 285 -12.34 5.71 -16.92
CA PHE A 285 -13.39 4.76 -16.54
C PHE A 285 -14.38 4.56 -17.69
N ARG A 286 -14.82 5.65 -18.33
CA ARG A 286 -15.70 5.61 -19.50
C ARG A 286 -15.08 4.80 -20.64
N THR A 287 -13.83 5.11 -21.02
CA THR A 287 -13.13 4.40 -22.10
C THR A 287 -12.94 2.92 -21.79
N TYR A 288 -12.57 2.59 -20.53
CA TYR A 288 -12.39 1.21 -20.12
C TYR A 288 -13.71 0.42 -20.12
N MET A 289 -14.78 1.00 -19.55
CA MET A 289 -16.10 0.37 -19.51
C MET A 289 -16.64 0.09 -20.91
N TRP A 290 -16.60 1.07 -21.81
CA TRP A 290 -17.00 0.87 -23.20
C TRP A 290 -16.12 -0.14 -23.93
N GLY A 291 -14.81 -0.16 -23.66
CA GLY A 291 -13.90 -1.18 -24.19
C GLY A 291 -14.27 -2.60 -23.73
N VAL A 292 -14.63 -2.79 -22.45
CA VAL A 292 -15.08 -4.10 -21.94
C VAL A 292 -16.43 -4.50 -22.52
N ILE A 293 -17.39 -3.57 -22.60
CA ILE A 293 -18.71 -3.82 -23.21
C ILE A 293 -18.54 -4.23 -24.67
N TYR A 294 -17.75 -3.47 -25.43
CA TYR A 294 -17.44 -3.79 -26.83
C TYR A 294 -16.85 -5.19 -26.95
N LEU A 295 -15.74 -5.47 -26.25
CA LEU A 295 -15.00 -6.74 -26.37
C LEU A 295 -15.81 -7.96 -25.91
N ARG A 296 -16.78 -7.80 -24.99
CA ARG A 296 -17.64 -8.90 -24.54
C ARG A 296 -18.83 -9.16 -25.44
N ASN A 297 -19.22 -8.19 -26.26
CA ASN A 297 -20.38 -8.28 -27.14
C ASN A 297 -19.97 -8.03 -28.60
N VAL A 298 -18.87 -8.67 -29.02
CA VAL A 298 -18.44 -8.72 -30.43
C VAL A 298 -19.23 -9.77 -31.19
N ASP A 299 -19.64 -10.85 -30.51
CA ASP A 299 -20.36 -11.97 -31.13
C ASP A 299 -21.43 -12.53 -30.17
N PRO A 300 -22.72 -12.26 -30.40
CA PRO A 300 -23.25 -11.33 -31.41
C PRO A 300 -22.90 -9.86 -31.09
N PRO A 301 -22.76 -8.98 -32.11
CA PRO A 301 -22.51 -7.56 -31.90
C PRO A 301 -23.64 -6.89 -31.11
N ILE A 302 -23.34 -6.15 -30.03
CA ILE A 302 -24.36 -5.44 -29.23
C ILE A 302 -25.09 -4.32 -30.01
N TRP A 303 -24.49 -3.80 -31.08
CA TRP A 303 -25.07 -2.77 -31.95
C TRP A 303 -25.62 -3.34 -33.26
N TYR A 304 -25.95 -4.64 -33.27
CA TYR A 304 -26.60 -5.26 -34.42
C TYR A 304 -27.90 -4.51 -34.76
N ASP A 305 -28.09 -4.19 -36.05
CA ASP A 305 -29.25 -3.44 -36.56
C ASP A 305 -29.39 -2.00 -36.01
N THR A 306 -28.26 -1.36 -35.66
CA THR A 306 -28.21 0.07 -35.34
C THR A 306 -27.27 0.81 -36.28
N ASP A 307 -27.41 2.14 -36.37
CA ASP A 307 -26.48 3.00 -37.15
C ASP A 307 -25.08 3.13 -36.50
N VAL A 308 -24.87 2.54 -35.32
CA VAL A 308 -23.63 2.67 -34.55
C VAL A 308 -22.58 1.69 -35.08
N LYS A 309 -21.65 2.20 -35.90
CA LYS A 309 -20.48 1.46 -36.40
C LYS A 309 -19.24 1.75 -35.52
N LEU A 310 -18.82 0.78 -34.72
CA LEU A 310 -17.56 0.83 -33.96
C LEU A 310 -16.47 0.02 -34.70
N PHE A 311 -15.19 0.37 -34.46
CA PHE A 311 -14.00 -0.03 -35.23
C PHE A 311 -14.03 -1.44 -35.87
N GLU A 312 -13.82 -1.52 -37.19
CA GLU A 312 -13.51 -2.79 -37.87
C GLU A 312 -12.11 -3.26 -37.46
N ILE A 313 -12.02 -4.38 -36.72
CA ILE A 313 -10.74 -5.04 -36.49
C ILE A 313 -10.35 -5.70 -37.82
N GLN A 314 -9.49 -5.06 -38.61
CA GLN A 314 -8.83 -5.72 -39.73
C GLN A 314 -8.08 -6.94 -39.19
N ARG A 315 -8.57 -8.14 -39.53
CA ARG A 315 -7.82 -9.38 -39.33
C ARG A 315 -6.67 -9.36 -40.34
N VAL A 316 -5.45 -9.21 -39.84
CA VAL A 316 -4.22 -9.58 -40.57
C VAL A 316 -4.03 -11.09 -40.42
#